data_AF-A0A329RWG5-F1
#
_entry.id   AF-A0A329RWG5-F1
#
_cell.length_a   1.000
_cell.length_b   1.000
_cell.length_c   1.000
_cell.angle_alpha   90.00
_cell.angle_beta   90.00
_cell.angle_gamma   90.00
#
_symmetry.space_group_name_H-M   'P 1'
#
loop_
_entity.id
_entity.type
_entity.pdbx_description
1 polymer ?
#
loop_
_entity_poly.entity_id
_entity_poly.type
_entity_poly.pdbx_seq_one_letter_code
_entity_poly.pdbx_strand_id
1 'polypeptide(L)'
;MKFERAYGKKLPYAYFGTGYQTEEKTKESLLQWVMAGDSVKSVAKTLGLVGLTSKMELIGHQNYKAYRTFLKWRKQWAEMRGNGCVDAQLFGKALNLQRQLRKIDIQHKLSGDIDCTDITT
;
A
#
# COMPACT_ATOMS: atom_id res chain seq x y z
N MET A 1 13.18 8.19 -3.98
CA MET A 1 13.81 9.52 -4.19
C MET A 1 14.58 9.89 -2.93
N LYS A 2 15.68 10.62 -3.06
CA LYS A 2 16.73 10.87 -2.05
C LYS A 2 16.35 11.85 -0.92
N PHE A 3 15.06 11.98 -0.59
CA PHE A 3 14.55 12.94 0.41
C PHE A 3 14.09 12.29 1.73
N GLU A 4 14.10 10.96 1.83
CA GLU A 4 13.49 10.21 2.94
C GLU A 4 14.32 10.19 4.25
N ARG A 5 15.62 10.52 4.20
CA ARG A 5 16.53 10.29 5.35
C ARG A 5 16.63 11.43 6.37
N ALA A 6 16.09 12.63 6.11
CA ALA A 6 16.46 13.80 6.91
C ALA A 6 15.52 14.14 8.10
N TYR A 7 14.27 13.65 8.16
CA TYR A 7 13.29 14.21 9.13
C TYR A 7 12.34 13.22 9.83
N GLY A 8 12.48 11.90 9.65
CA GLY A 8 11.65 10.90 10.37
C GLY A 8 10.12 10.96 10.14
N LYS A 9 9.63 11.89 9.31
CA LYS A 9 8.21 12.06 9.00
C LYS A 9 7.84 11.23 7.77
N LYS A 10 7.01 10.20 7.96
CA LYS A 10 6.41 9.43 6.86
C LYS A 10 5.55 10.37 6.01
N LEU A 11 5.91 10.53 4.74
CA LEU A 11 5.13 11.33 3.79
C LEU A 11 3.71 10.74 3.61
N PRO A 12 2.71 11.60 3.37
CA PRO A 12 1.36 11.13 3.07
C PRO A 12 1.35 10.39 1.72
N TYR A 13 0.65 9.27 1.68
CA TYR A 13 0.62 8.38 0.51
C TYR A 13 -0.58 8.65 -0.40
N ALA A 14 -1.69 9.09 0.18
CA ALA A 14 -2.90 9.46 -0.53
C ALA A 14 -3.73 10.43 0.33
N TYR A 15 -4.63 11.17 -0.30
CA TYR A 15 -5.58 12.06 0.34
C TYR A 15 -7.00 11.62 -0.02
N PHE A 16 -7.77 11.15 0.96
CA PHE A 16 -9.16 10.74 0.75
C PHE A 16 -9.91 10.69 2.09
N GLY A 17 -11.25 10.78 2.03
CA GLY A 17 -12.07 10.90 3.22
C GLY A 17 -11.86 12.26 3.90
N THR A 18 -11.36 12.24 5.14
CA THR A 18 -11.18 13.46 5.97
C THR A 18 -9.77 14.05 5.91
N GLY A 19 -8.82 13.44 5.19
CA GLY A 19 -7.47 14.01 5.10
C GLY A 19 -6.40 13.12 4.46
N TYR A 20 -5.15 13.50 4.70
CA TYR A 20 -3.97 12.75 4.29
C TYR A 20 -3.84 11.44 5.06
N GLN A 21 -3.64 10.36 4.31
CA GLN A 21 -3.48 9.02 4.83
C GLN A 21 -2.04 8.55 4.68
N THR A 22 -1.57 7.79 5.67
CA THR A 22 -0.29 7.09 5.57
C THR A 22 -0.40 5.96 4.55
N GLU A 23 0.74 5.47 4.05
CA GLU A 23 0.77 4.31 3.15
C GLU A 23 0.09 3.08 3.78
N GLU A 24 0.28 2.92 5.08
CA GLU A 24 -0.24 1.81 5.85
C GLU A 24 -1.78 1.81 5.89
N LYS A 25 -2.38 2.93 6.31
CA LYS A 25 -3.84 3.10 6.32
C LYS A 25 -4.44 3.03 4.93
N THR A 26 -3.76 3.65 3.95
CA THR A 26 -4.23 3.60 2.56
C THR A 26 -4.33 2.17 2.06
N LYS A 27 -3.29 1.36 2.26
CA LYS A 27 -3.27 -0.04 1.86
C LYS A 27 -4.35 -0.87 2.57
N GLU A 28 -4.62 -0.61 3.84
CA GLU A 28 -5.72 -1.28 4.56
C GLU A 28 -7.07 -0.99 3.90
N SER A 29 -7.38 0.28 3.62
CA SER A 29 -8.63 0.66 2.95
C SER A 29 -8.73 0.05 1.54
N LEU A 30 -7.65 0.09 0.75
CA LEU A 30 -7.66 -0.51 -0.59
C LEU A 30 -7.93 -2.02 -0.53
N LEU A 31 -7.38 -2.72 0.45
CA LEU A 31 -7.62 -4.15 0.65
C LEU A 31 -9.08 -4.42 1.03
N GLN A 32 -9.63 -3.64 1.97
CA GLN A 32 -11.04 -3.73 2.35
C GLN A 32 -11.96 -3.55 1.14
N TRP A 33 -11.69 -2.56 0.27
CA TRP A 33 -12.47 -2.33 -0.95
C TRP A 33 -12.35 -3.49 -1.95
N VAL A 34 -11.17 -4.11 -2.09
CA VAL A 34 -10.99 -5.31 -2.93
C VAL A 34 -11.84 -6.47 -2.40
N MET A 35 -11.79 -6.71 -1.09
CA MET A 35 -12.52 -7.80 -0.44
C MET A 35 -14.04 -7.58 -0.48
N ALA A 36 -14.49 -6.33 -0.30
CA ALA A 36 -15.89 -5.95 -0.43
C ALA A 36 -16.41 -6.03 -1.87
N GLY A 37 -15.52 -6.15 -2.85
CA GLY A 37 -15.89 -6.19 -4.27
C GLY A 37 -16.25 -4.83 -4.85
N ASP A 38 -15.89 -3.73 -4.19
CA ASP A 38 -16.21 -2.36 -4.60
C ASP A 38 -15.81 -2.12 -6.04
N SER A 39 -16.62 -1.42 -6.84
CA SER A 39 -16.35 -1.20 -8.27
C SER A 39 -15.17 -0.26 -8.51
N VAL A 40 -14.51 -0.40 -9.68
CA VAL A 40 -13.38 0.47 -10.07
C VAL A 40 -13.82 1.93 -10.09
N LYS A 41 -15.04 2.19 -10.57
CA LYS A 41 -15.65 3.52 -10.61
C LYS A 41 -15.87 4.08 -9.21
N SER A 42 -16.35 3.27 -8.26
CA SER A 42 -16.56 3.69 -6.87
C SER A 42 -15.24 4.11 -6.22
N VAL A 43 -14.21 3.27 -6.33
CA VAL A 43 -12.90 3.57 -5.75
C VAL A 43 -12.23 4.78 -6.43
N ALA A 44 -12.34 4.90 -7.74
CA ALA A 44 -11.86 6.09 -8.46
C ALA A 44 -12.55 7.37 -7.97
N LYS A 45 -13.85 7.32 -7.67
CA LYS A 45 -14.61 8.43 -7.10
C LYS A 45 -14.09 8.79 -5.70
N THR A 46 -13.92 7.81 -4.83
CA THR A 46 -13.39 8.01 -3.47
C THR A 46 -11.98 8.60 -3.48
N LEU A 47 -11.17 8.23 -4.46
CA LEU A 47 -9.81 8.75 -4.65
C LEU A 47 -9.76 10.08 -5.43
N GLY A 48 -10.91 10.67 -5.80
CA GLY A 48 -10.96 11.96 -6.51
C GLY A 48 -10.40 11.90 -7.93
N LEU A 49 -10.42 10.73 -8.58
CA LEU A 49 -9.89 10.53 -9.93
C LEU A 49 -10.96 10.64 -11.02
N VAL A 50 -12.23 10.84 -10.64
CA VAL A 50 -13.33 11.00 -11.58
C VAL A 50 -13.21 12.35 -12.28
N GLY A 51 -13.37 12.35 -13.61
CA GLY A 51 -13.26 13.55 -14.44
C GLY A 51 -11.86 13.82 -14.97
N LEU A 52 -10.84 13.09 -14.49
CA LEU A 52 -9.50 13.11 -15.10
C LEU A 52 -9.53 12.27 -16.37
N THR A 53 -9.40 12.93 -17.52
CA THR A 53 -9.52 12.28 -18.84
C THR A 53 -8.16 12.01 -19.45
N SER A 54 -7.15 12.82 -19.15
CA SER A 54 -5.81 12.60 -19.68
C SER A 54 -5.00 11.64 -18.82
N LYS A 55 -4.21 10.80 -19.48
CA LYS A 55 -3.27 9.89 -18.82
C LYS A 55 -2.25 10.64 -17.96
N MET A 56 -1.85 11.84 -18.39
CA MET A 56 -0.87 12.66 -17.67
C MET A 56 -1.46 13.24 -16.37
N GLU A 57 -2.69 13.76 -16.41
CA GLU A 57 -3.39 14.21 -15.18
C GLU A 57 -3.58 13.05 -14.21
N LEU A 58 -3.95 11.88 -14.72
CA LEU A 58 -4.14 10.70 -13.90
C LEU A 58 -2.82 10.26 -13.23
N ILE A 59 -1.70 10.22 -13.98
CA ILE A 59 -0.38 9.84 -13.45
C ILE A 59 0.16 10.86 -12.46
N GLY A 60 -0.06 12.15 -12.72
CA GLY A 60 0.38 13.26 -11.86
C GLY A 60 -0.45 13.41 -10.58
N HIS A 61 -1.62 12.78 -10.50
CA HIS A 61 -2.50 12.90 -9.35
C HIS A 61 -1.91 12.22 -8.10
N GLN A 62 -2.01 12.88 -6.95
CA GLN A 62 -1.49 12.39 -5.67
C GLN A 62 -2.01 10.98 -5.29
N ASN A 63 -3.23 10.63 -5.69
CA ASN A 63 -3.86 9.34 -5.38
C ASN A 63 -3.62 8.25 -6.43
N TYR A 64 -2.88 8.54 -7.50
CA TYR A 64 -2.67 7.59 -8.59
C TYR A 64 -2.01 6.29 -8.13
N LYS A 65 -1.01 6.41 -7.23
CA LYS A 65 -0.29 5.26 -6.67
C LYS A 65 -1.22 4.33 -5.89
N ALA A 66 -2.16 4.89 -5.12
CA ALA A 66 -3.18 4.14 -4.42
C ALA A 66 -4.13 3.43 -5.40
N TYR A 67 -4.61 4.15 -6.41
CA TYR A 67 -5.51 3.59 -7.42
C TYR A 67 -4.87 2.45 -8.23
N ARG A 68 -3.62 2.59 -8.67
CA ARG A 68 -2.86 1.52 -9.33
C ARG A 68 -2.70 0.29 -8.44
N THR A 69 -2.48 0.49 -7.14
CA THR A 69 -2.37 -0.60 -6.18
C THR A 69 -3.69 -1.35 -6.05
N PHE A 70 -4.82 -0.64 -5.95
CA PHE A 70 -6.15 -1.24 -5.94
C PHE A 70 -6.43 -2.08 -7.20
N LEU A 71 -6.15 -1.55 -8.39
CA LEU A 71 -6.37 -2.29 -9.65
C LEU A 71 -5.56 -3.59 -9.69
N LYS A 72 -4.29 -3.55 -9.26
CA LYS A 72 -3.44 -4.73 -9.18
C LYS A 72 -4.03 -5.79 -8.25
N TRP A 73 -4.42 -5.39 -7.04
CA TRP A 73 -4.96 -6.32 -6.05
C TRP A 73 -6.33 -6.87 -6.44
N ARG A 74 -7.18 -6.06 -7.08
CA ARG A 74 -8.46 -6.54 -7.62
C ARG A 74 -8.26 -7.62 -8.68
N LYS A 75 -7.28 -7.45 -9.57
CA LYS A 75 -6.94 -8.47 -10.59
C LYS A 75 -6.49 -9.76 -9.92
N GLN A 76 -5.54 -9.67 -9.00
CA GLN A 76 -5.05 -10.83 -8.24
C GLN A 76 -6.18 -11.54 -7.48
N TRP A 77 -7.09 -10.77 -6.87
CA TRP A 77 -8.27 -11.27 -6.18
C TRP A 77 -9.22 -12.05 -7.10
N ALA A 78 -9.48 -11.51 -8.30
CA ALA A 78 -10.31 -12.19 -9.29
C ALA A 78 -9.67 -13.50 -9.78
N GLU A 79 -8.36 -13.51 -10.02
CA GLU A 79 -7.61 -14.71 -10.42
C GLU A 79 -7.67 -15.81 -9.35
N MET A 80 -7.50 -15.45 -8.07
CA MET A 80 -7.62 -16.41 -6.96
C MET A 80 -9.03 -16.99 -6.83
N ARG A 81 -10.07 -16.15 -6.98
CA ARG A 81 -11.47 -16.63 -6.95
C ARG A 81 -11.82 -17.52 -8.14
N GLY A 82 -11.25 -17.27 -9.31
CA GLY A 82 -11.44 -18.11 -10.50
C GLY A 82 -10.77 -19.48 -10.38
N ASN A 83 -9.71 -19.59 -9.60
CA ASN A 83 -8.92 -20.81 -9.45
C ASN A 83 -9.37 -21.71 -8.27
N GLY A 84 -10.53 -21.44 -7.65
CA GLY A 84 -11.10 -22.27 -6.59
C GLY A 84 -10.43 -22.17 -5.21
N CYS A 85 -9.41 -21.32 -5.02
CA CYS A 85 -8.79 -21.09 -3.71
C CYS A 85 -9.57 -20.01 -2.94
N VAL A 86 -10.77 -20.35 -2.47
CA VAL A 86 -11.61 -19.40 -1.75
C VAL A 86 -11.33 -19.50 -0.26
N ASP A 87 -10.33 -18.77 0.22
CA ASP A 87 -10.37 -18.32 1.59
C ASP A 87 -9.86 -16.88 1.69
N ALA A 88 -10.81 -15.96 1.76
CA ALA A 88 -10.57 -14.52 1.91
C ALA A 88 -9.69 -14.20 3.12
N GLN A 89 -9.75 -15.06 4.14
CA GLN A 89 -8.97 -14.96 5.34
C GLN A 89 -7.48 -15.22 5.07
N LEU A 90 -7.14 -16.12 4.15
CA LEU A 90 -5.76 -16.47 3.79
C LEU A 90 -5.06 -15.35 3.01
N PHE A 91 -5.76 -14.63 2.13
CA PHE A 91 -5.16 -13.48 1.42
C PHE A 91 -4.94 -12.29 2.36
N GLY A 92 -5.90 -12.02 3.24
CA GLY A 92 -5.75 -11.01 4.31
C GLY A 92 -4.57 -11.35 5.23
N LYS A 93 -4.46 -12.62 5.66
CA LYS A 93 -3.32 -13.14 6.43
C LYS A 93 -2.01 -13.05 5.63
N ALA A 94 -1.98 -13.44 4.36
CA ALA A 94 -0.77 -13.42 3.52
C ALA A 94 -0.24 -12.01 3.24
N LEU A 95 -1.13 -11.04 2.99
CA LEU A 95 -0.74 -9.63 2.86
C LEU A 95 -0.30 -9.02 4.19
N ASN A 96 -0.95 -9.40 5.30
CA ASN A 96 -0.53 -8.98 6.64
C ASN A 96 0.83 -9.59 7.02
N LEU A 97 1.07 -10.86 6.70
CA LEU A 97 2.37 -11.52 6.82
C LEU A 97 3.43 -10.81 5.95
N GLN A 98 3.14 -10.50 4.68
CA GLN A 98 4.07 -9.70 3.87
C GLN A 98 4.32 -8.29 4.44
N ARG A 99 3.35 -7.70 5.14
CA ARG A 99 3.49 -6.41 5.82
C ARG A 99 4.30 -6.53 7.11
N GLN A 100 4.12 -7.59 7.88
CA GLN A 100 4.90 -7.89 9.09
C GLN A 100 6.36 -8.23 8.73
N LEU A 101 6.59 -9.05 7.71
CA LEU A 101 7.93 -9.39 7.22
C LEU A 101 8.67 -8.15 6.70
N ARG A 102 8.00 -7.22 6.01
CA ARG A 102 8.63 -5.94 5.62
C ARG A 102 8.89 -5.00 6.80
N LYS A 103 8.10 -5.06 7.87
CA LYS A 103 8.38 -4.31 9.11
C LYS A 103 9.61 -4.88 9.81
N ILE A 104 9.77 -6.21 9.81
CA ILE A 104 10.96 -6.89 10.36
C ILE A 104 12.21 -6.52 9.56
N ASP A 105 12.16 -6.55 8.22
CA ASP A 105 13.28 -6.12 7.36
C ASP A 105 13.69 -4.65 7.58
N ILE A 106 12.71 -3.77 7.84
CA ILE A 106 12.96 -2.36 8.14
C ILE A 106 13.54 -2.18 9.55
N GLN A 107 13.09 -2.96 10.55
CA GLN A 107 13.66 -2.90 11.90
C GLN A 107 15.08 -3.49 11.96
N HIS A 108 15.35 -4.57 11.23
CA HIS A 108 16.69 -5.15 11.13
C HIS A 108 17.68 -4.23 10.37
N LYS A 109 17.17 -3.39 9.44
CA LYS A 109 17.96 -2.32 8.80
C LYS A 109 18.16 -1.07 9.67
N LEU A 110 17.35 -0.87 10.70
CA LEU A 110 17.46 0.25 11.64
C LEU A 110 18.25 -0.09 12.91
N SER A 111 18.46 -1.38 13.21
CA SER A 111 19.38 -1.82 14.29
C SER A 111 20.78 -2.20 13.77
N GLY A 112 21.10 -1.83 12.52
CA GLY A 112 22.34 -2.18 11.84
C GLY A 112 23.42 -1.09 11.85
N ASP A 113 23.38 -0.16 12.81
CA ASP A 113 24.48 0.78 13.13
C ASP A 113 24.90 0.65 14.60
N ILE A 114 24.96 -0.58 15.14
CA ILE A 114 25.91 -0.88 16.22
C ILE A 114 27.05 -1.64 15.55
N ASP A 115 28.14 -0.91 15.40
CA ASP A 115 29.47 -1.35 15.01
C ASP A 115 29.88 -2.58 15.85
N CYS A 116 30.11 -3.71 15.19
CA CYS A 116 30.82 -4.84 15.78
C CYS A 116 32.33 -4.67 15.49
N THR A 117 32.89 -3.55 15.92
CA THR A 117 34.30 -3.49 16.33
C THR A 117 34.30 -3.25 17.84
N ASP A 118 35.13 -4.01 18.54
CA ASP A 118 35.31 -4.04 20.00
C ASP A 118 34.28 -4.86 20.81
N ILE A 119 34.60 -6.15 21.02
CA ILE A 119 35.14 -6.67 22.29
C ILE A 119 35.39 -8.17 22.08
N THR A 120 36.62 -8.50 21.71
CA THR A 120 37.27 -9.74 22.12
C THR A 120 38.58 -9.32 22.76
N THR A 121 38.56 -9.26 24.10
CA THR A 121 39.76 -9.31 24.94
C THR A 121 40.36 -10.70 24.88
#